data_AF-A0A2E3PCL3-F1
#
_entry.id   AF-A0A2E3PCL3-F1
#
_cell.length_a   1.000
_cell.length_b   1.000
_cell.length_c   1.000
_cell.angle_alpha   90.00
_cell.angle_beta   90.00
_cell.angle_gamma   90.00
#
_symmetry.space_group_name_H-M   'P 1'
#
loop_
_entity.id
_entity.type
_entity.pdbx_description
1 polymer ?
#
loop_
_entity_poly.entity_id
_entity_poly.type
_entity_poly.pdbx_seq_one_letter_code
_entity_poly.pdbx_strand_id
1 'polypeptide(L)'
;MSILTPIPRDTPWYARLFFALPVLGWMARDVAFGHPENLYYALIALVSAWMIGIMTFGVIALYLPMVVLTPVCLAMLVFISRG
;
A
#
# COMPACT_ATOMS: atom_id res chain seq x y z
N MET A 1 14.51 -0.04 -8.65
CA MET A 1 15.80 -0.69 -8.32
C MET A 1 15.59 -1.59 -7.09
N SER A 2 14.81 -2.67 -7.21
CA SER A 2 14.31 -3.39 -6.03
C SER A 2 15.22 -4.51 -5.48
N ILE A 3 16.12 -5.04 -6.33
CA ILE A 3 17.03 -6.13 -5.94
C ILE A 3 18.24 -5.64 -5.13
N LEU A 4 18.58 -4.35 -5.21
CA LEU A 4 19.81 -3.79 -4.63
C LEU A 4 19.59 -3.14 -3.26
N THR A 5 18.34 -2.92 -2.84
CA THR A 5 18.01 -2.30 -1.55
C THR A 5 18.24 -3.31 -0.42
N PRO A 6 19.29 -3.16 0.41
CA PRO A 6 19.62 -4.16 1.42
C PRO A 6 18.63 -4.05 2.58
N ILE A 7 18.01 -5.18 2.95
CA ILE A 7 17.12 -5.24 4.10
C ILE A 7 17.99 -5.37 5.37
N PRO A 8 17.83 -4.50 6.39
CA PRO A 8 18.56 -4.61 7.64
C PRO A 8 18.38 -5.98 8.30
N ARG A 9 19.44 -6.52 8.89
CA ARG A 9 19.42 -7.86 9.50
C ARG A 9 18.48 -7.96 10.69
N ASP A 10 18.21 -6.85 11.37
CA ASP A 10 17.32 -6.78 12.56
C ASP A 10 15.82 -6.68 12.21
N THR A 11 15.46 -6.85 10.93
CA THR A 11 14.05 -6.88 10.52
C THR A 11 13.34 -8.13 11.05
N PRO A 12 12.15 -7.96 11.68
CA PRO A 12 11.39 -9.08 12.20
C PRO A 12 10.96 -10.03 11.07
N TRP A 13 10.79 -11.32 11.40
CA TRP A 13 10.57 -12.38 10.41
C TRP A 13 9.34 -12.14 9.53
N TYR A 14 8.27 -11.57 10.08
CA TYR A 14 7.05 -11.26 9.33
C TYR A 14 7.26 -10.14 8.31
N ALA A 15 8.06 -9.13 8.64
CA ALA A 15 8.36 -8.02 7.73
C ALA A 15 9.22 -8.52 6.56
N ARG A 16 10.15 -9.44 6.81
CA ARG A 16 10.94 -10.09 5.75
C ARG A 16 10.07 -10.88 4.79
N LEU A 17 9.09 -11.62 5.30
CA LEU A 17 8.15 -12.36 4.46
C LEU A 17 7.30 -11.40 3.62
N PHE A 18 6.83 -10.30 4.20
CA PHE A 18 6.09 -9.26 3.47
C PHE A 18 6.94 -8.62 2.37
N PHE A 19 8.20 -8.27 2.64
CA PHE A 19 9.11 -7.72 1.62
C PHE A 19 9.49 -8.73 0.53
N ALA A 20 9.27 -10.02 0.73
CA ALA A 20 9.48 -11.04 -0.30
C ALA A 20 8.31 -11.13 -1.29
N LEU A 21 7.13 -10.57 -0.96
CA LEU A 21 5.97 -10.60 -1.85
C LEU A 21 6.26 -9.84 -3.15
N PRO A 22 5.97 -10.44 -4.32
CA PRO A 22 6.19 -9.79 -5.60
C PRO A 22 5.27 -8.56 -5.73
N VAL A 23 5.74 -7.56 -6.47
CA VAL A 23 5.07 -6.27 -6.70
C VAL A 23 4.95 -5.44 -5.42
N LEU A 24 4.05 -5.79 -4.49
CA LEU A 24 3.74 -4.97 -3.31
C LEU A 24 4.88 -4.98 -2.28
N GLY A 25 5.45 -6.14 -1.98
CA GLY A 25 6.56 -6.27 -1.04
C GLY A 25 7.84 -5.62 -1.54
N TRP A 26 8.06 -5.68 -2.86
CA TRP A 26 9.17 -5.01 -3.55
C TRP A 26 9.04 -3.49 -3.50
N MET A 27 7.86 -2.95 -3.81
CA MET A 27 7.60 -1.51 -3.71
C MET A 27 7.69 -1.03 -2.26
N ALA A 28 7.13 -1.77 -1.31
CA ALA A 28 7.19 -1.43 0.11
C ALA A 28 8.63 -1.42 0.64
N ARG A 29 9.47 -2.38 0.21
CA ARG A 29 10.91 -2.38 0.52
C ARG A 29 11.61 -1.13 -0.02
N ASP A 30 11.31 -0.77 -1.26
CA ASP A 30 11.92 0.38 -1.93
C ASP A 30 11.47 1.71 -1.32
N VAL A 31 10.24 1.80 -0.81
CA VAL A 31 9.77 2.98 -0.05
C VAL A 31 10.40 3.04 1.34
N ALA A 32 10.58 1.90 2.01
CA ALA A 32 11.08 1.85 3.39
C ALA A 32 12.60 2.09 3.50
N PHE A 33 13.39 1.56 2.55
CA PHE A 33 14.85 1.56 2.63
C PHE A 33 15.54 2.20 1.42
N GLY A 34 14.79 2.58 0.39
CA GLY A 34 15.32 3.18 -0.83
C GLY A 34 15.38 4.71 -0.76
N HIS A 35 15.44 5.33 -1.95
CA HIS A 35 15.49 6.78 -2.06
C HIS A 35 14.14 7.40 -1.67
N PRO A 36 14.09 8.59 -1.04
CA PRO A 36 12.85 9.23 -0.62
C PRO A 36 11.84 9.45 -1.76
N GLU A 37 12.32 9.58 -2.99
CA GLU A 37 11.48 9.73 -4.19
C GLU A 37 10.65 8.48 -4.53
N ASN A 38 11.05 7.30 -4.05
CA ASN A 38 10.32 6.05 -4.26
C ASN A 38 8.89 6.11 -3.73
N LEU A 39 8.63 6.93 -2.70
CA LEU A 39 7.28 7.16 -2.20
C LEU A 39 6.38 7.78 -3.29
N TYR A 40 6.87 8.79 -4.01
CA TYR A 40 6.11 9.42 -5.08
C TYR A 40 5.86 8.45 -6.24
N TYR A 41 6.86 7.64 -6.60
CA TYR A 41 6.68 6.60 -7.63
C TYR A 41 5.66 5.53 -7.22
N ALA A 42 5.67 5.10 -5.95
CA ALA A 42 4.69 4.15 -5.44
C ALA A 42 3.27 4.73 -5.44
N LEU A 43 3.10 5.99 -5.05
CA LEU A 43 1.81 6.67 -5.08
C LEU A 43 1.28 6.83 -6.51
N ILE A 44 2.12 7.27 -7.44
CA ILE A 44 1.73 7.40 -8.86
C ILE A 44 1.32 6.03 -9.40
N ALA A 45 2.12 4.99 -9.16
CA ALA A 45 1.80 3.64 -9.62
C ALA A 45 0.48 3.11 -9.03
N LEU A 46 0.19 3.38 -7.75
CA LEU A 46 -1.08 3.03 -7.11
C LEU A 46 -2.26 3.74 -7.79
N VAL A 47 -2.15 5.06 -8.00
CA VAL A 47 -3.19 5.84 -8.69
C VAL A 47 -3.37 5.35 -10.12
N SER A 48 -2.30 5.10 -10.86
CA SER A 48 -2.37 4.54 -12.22
C SER A 48 -3.04 3.17 -12.24
N ALA A 49 -2.69 2.27 -11.33
CA ALA A 49 -3.32 0.95 -11.23
C ALA A 49 -4.82 1.08 -10.91
N TRP A 50 -5.20 2.02 -10.06
CA TRP A 50 -6.60 2.29 -9.75
C TRP A 50 -7.35 2.86 -10.97
N MET A 51 -6.76 3.81 -11.70
CA MET A 51 -7.34 4.33 -12.94
C MET A 51 -7.53 3.25 -14.00
N ILE A 52 -6.56 2.33 -14.15
CA ILE A 52 -6.71 1.16 -15.01
C ILE A 52 -7.88 0.28 -14.52
N GLY A 53 -8.00 0.09 -13.20
CA GLY A 53 -9.16 -0.58 -12.59
C GLY A 53 -10.48 0.09 -12.95
N ILE A 54 -10.56 1.42 -12.90
CA ILE A 54 -11.75 2.18 -13.30
C ILE A 54 -12.04 1.99 -14.79
N MET A 55 -11.03 2.01 -15.67
CA MET A 55 -11.24 1.82 -17.11
C MET A 55 -11.67 0.38 -17.46
N THR A 56 -11.28 -0.61 -16.66
CA THR A 56 -11.56 -2.04 -16.90
C THR A 56 -12.85 -2.53 -16.27
N PHE A 57 -13.15 -2.10 -15.04
CA PHE A 57 -14.31 -2.55 -14.26
C PHE A 57 -15.36 -1.44 -14.03
N GLY A 58 -15.09 -0.22 -14.52
CA GLY A 58 -16.00 0.91 -14.43
C GLY A 58 -16.26 1.33 -12.99
N VAL A 59 -17.55 1.50 -12.70
CA VAL A 59 -18.08 1.99 -11.43
C VAL A 59 -17.68 1.10 -10.24
N ILE A 60 -17.50 -0.21 -10.45
CA ILE A 60 -17.13 -1.13 -9.37
C ILE A 60 -15.76 -0.77 -8.77
N ALA A 61 -14.75 -0.54 -9.63
CA ALA A 61 -13.43 -0.14 -9.17
C ALA A 61 -13.42 1.29 -8.58
N LEU A 62 -14.30 2.17 -9.06
CA LEU A 62 -14.46 3.51 -8.49
C LEU A 62 -14.97 3.47 -7.04
N TYR A 63 -15.93 2.57 -6.73
CA TYR A 63 -16.48 2.42 -5.38
C TYR A 63 -15.57 1.63 -4.42
N LEU A 64 -14.58 0.90 -4.92
CA LEU A 64 -13.73 0.03 -4.09
C LEU A 64 -13.09 0.75 -2.88
N PRO A 65 -12.52 1.97 -3.01
CA PRO A 65 -11.96 2.67 -1.85
C PRO A 65 -13.03 3.04 -0.81
N MET A 66 -14.26 3.37 -1.22
CA MET A 66 -15.34 3.68 -0.27
C MET A 66 -15.70 2.45 0.56
N VAL A 67 -15.77 1.27 -0.07
CA VAL A 67 -16.06 0.02 0.64
C VAL A 67 -14.93 -0.33 1.62
N VAL A 68 -13.67 -0.19 1.20
CA VAL A 68 -12.50 -0.45 2.06
C VAL A 68 -12.41 0.55 3.22
N LEU A 69 -12.78 1.82 3.02
CA LEU A 69 -12.77 2.85 4.07
C LEU A 69 -13.96 2.76 5.02
N THR A 70 -15.06 2.10 4.64
CA THR A 70 -16.25 1.96 5.49
C THR A 70 -15.96 1.40 6.89
N PRO A 71 -15.25 0.26 7.06
CA PRO A 71 -14.90 -0.23 8.40
C PRO A 71 -13.95 0.71 9.15
N VAL A 72 -13.11 1.48 8.45
CA VAL A 72 -12.23 2.49 9.07
C VAL A 72 -13.05 3.63 9.64
N CYS A 73 -14.01 4.15 8.87
CA CYS A 73 -14.94 5.18 9.35
C CYS A 73 -15.77 4.67 10.53
N LEU A 74 -16.27 3.44 10.48
CA LEU A 74 -17.01 2.84 11.59
C LEU A 74 -16.14 2.68 12.84
N ALA A 75 -14.90 2.16 12.69
CA ALA A 75 -13.97 2.05 13.79
C ALA A 75 -13.64 3.42 14.39
N MET A 76 -13.42 4.43 13.55
CA MET A 76 -13.19 5.82 13.98
C MET A 76 -14.38 6.35 14.79
N LEU A 77 -15.61 6.15 14.33
CA LEU A 77 -16.81 6.53 15.08
C LEU A 77 -16.91 5.82 16.43
N VAL A 78 -16.59 4.53 16.49
CA VAL A 78 -16.54 3.76 17.73
C VAL A 78 -15.48 4.34 18.68
N PHE A 79 -14.27 4.64 18.19
CA PHE A 79 -13.22 5.24 19.01
C PHE A 79 -13.64 6.61 19.55
N ILE A 80 -14.18 7.49 18.70
CA ILE A 80 -14.67 8.81 19.11
C ILE A 80 -15.81 8.69 20.14
N SER A 81 -16.71 7.72 19.96
CA SER A 81 -17.83 7.50 20.88
C SER A 81 -17.41 6.94 22.24
N ARG A 82 -16.16 6.47 22.38
CA ARG A 82 -15.62 5.92 23.63
C ARG A 82 -14.88 6.95 24.49
N GLY A 83 -14.76 8.21 24.03
CA GLY A 83 -14.04 9.30 24.71
C GLY A 83 -12.55 9.27 24.43
#